data_AF-X8J6R2-F1
#
_entry.id   AF-X8J6R2-F1
#
_cell.length_a   1.000
_cell.length_b   1.000
_cell.length_c   1.000
_cell.angle_alpha   90.00
_cell.angle_beta   90.00
_cell.angle_gamma   90.00
#
_symmetry.space_group_name_H-M   'P 1'
#
loop_
_entity.id
_entity.type
_entity.pdbx_description
1 polymer ?
#
loop_
_entity_poly.entity_id
_entity_poly.type
_entity_poly.pdbx_seq_one_letter_code
_entity_poly.pdbx_strand_id
1 'polypeptide(L)'
;MADVALQHALHELKVALEHVFISRYMGVAGYALLIYDHILTFPAEVELIWKADKQNVVTWLFFLNRYIVPIILGVDLYDKGGLASHLSIKFCQVWFVIEGYLNVLSFAAVHALVAMRVNAVWGRRKWVTILLWTGGTLYIVGTLSIISPGIFQVLDQVAPNPIFNVCFGTITTYFWTVWIPPIIFEVIIFTLTIIKAIEHRHKNVKTPVAYILYRDGFLYFLVIMMCSIFPLIVWLVGPPTLVAMPKYFTQAVVNVMGFRLVLNLRGLRGDRVMASSGGIASDDMNMEMSDIKGSRGVPRRSGFSPVSIHVRPGFAPQISDLRVPTIYETRQTNPAVDVRWHNRQVGYADQQPFDRSSNAEKGYPPGIGPLVGLTGGIASGKSTVSSLLTAHGIPVIDADILARQVVEPGTPGHAAICTTFGAGILKAGSQDIDRKKLGEVVFNDEYKRKQLNAIVHPAVRKAMFWSVIRCWLRGERVCVLDIPLLIETGMWKQVGKVIVVYVSKELQMQRLMRRDSSDRVAAQSRVSSQLPLASKLEYADIVIDNSGSMADTDRQVASIVQRLNKETGWTWLVSWVVPPVGLALAGWCLAWRAIKRSRKTKRRPAVPNEGAIELQ
;
A
#
# COMPACT_ATOMS: atom_id res chain seq x y z
N MET A 1 3.94 -38.77 -41.24
CA MET A 1 2.98 -37.64 -41.13
C MET A 1 1.74 -38.02 -40.32
N ALA A 2 1.04 -39.12 -40.63
CA ALA A 2 -0.11 -39.59 -39.84
C ALA A 2 0.23 -39.89 -38.37
N ASP A 3 1.39 -40.47 -38.10
CA ASP A 3 1.83 -40.83 -36.75
C ASP A 3 2.15 -39.60 -35.87
N VAL A 4 2.73 -38.56 -36.48
CA VAL A 4 3.00 -37.27 -35.81
C VAL A 4 1.71 -36.51 -35.52
N ALA A 5 0.75 -36.53 -36.44
CA ALA A 5 -0.57 -35.93 -36.22
C ALA A 5 -1.36 -36.66 -35.12
N LEU A 6 -1.26 -37.99 -35.06
CA LEU A 6 -1.87 -38.81 -34.00
C LEU A 6 -1.23 -38.53 -32.63
N GLN A 7 0.11 -38.46 -32.56
CA GLN A 7 0.83 -38.10 -31.33
C GLN A 7 0.47 -36.69 -30.84
N HIS A 8 0.35 -35.72 -31.76
CA HIS A 8 -0.08 -34.37 -31.43
C HIS A 8 -1.51 -34.36 -30.88
N ALA A 9 -2.44 -35.07 -31.53
CA ALA A 9 -3.83 -35.18 -31.06
C ALA A 9 -3.94 -35.85 -29.68
N LEU A 10 -3.14 -36.88 -29.42
CA LEU A 10 -3.03 -37.55 -28.12
C LEU A 10 -2.49 -36.62 -27.03
N HIS A 11 -1.49 -35.79 -27.37
CA HIS A 11 -0.94 -34.81 -26.45
C HIS A 11 -1.97 -33.73 -26.09
N GLU A 12 -2.66 -33.16 -27.07
CA GLU A 12 -3.74 -32.19 -26.86
C GLU A 12 -4.87 -32.77 -26.00
N LEU A 13 -5.27 -34.01 -26.27
CA LEU A 13 -6.28 -34.70 -25.46
C LEU A 13 -5.83 -34.90 -24.01
N LYS A 14 -4.55 -35.27 -23.79
CA LYS A 14 -3.99 -35.44 -22.44
C LYS A 14 -3.99 -34.12 -21.66
N VAL A 15 -3.57 -33.02 -22.28
CA VAL A 15 -3.56 -31.68 -21.66
C VAL A 15 -5.00 -31.24 -21.33
N ALA A 16 -5.94 -31.44 -22.23
CA ALA A 16 -7.35 -31.14 -21.98
C ALA A 16 -7.93 -31.95 -20.80
N LEU A 17 -7.59 -33.23 -20.70
CA LEU A 17 -7.99 -34.12 -19.61
C LEU A 17 -7.44 -33.64 -18.26
N GLU A 18 -6.16 -33.25 -18.20
CA GLU A 18 -5.54 -32.67 -17.00
C GLU A 18 -6.27 -31.39 -16.55
N HIS A 19 -6.62 -30.50 -17.48
CA HIS A 19 -7.36 -29.27 -17.17
C HIS A 19 -8.75 -29.56 -16.60
N VAL A 20 -9.46 -30.55 -17.14
CA VAL A 20 -10.77 -30.98 -16.63
C VAL A 20 -10.63 -31.52 -15.20
N PHE A 21 -9.62 -32.34 -14.92
CA PHE A 21 -9.38 -32.84 -13.55
C PHE A 21 -9.06 -31.72 -12.57
N ILE A 22 -8.22 -30.74 -12.94
CA ILE A 22 -7.93 -29.58 -12.09
C ILE A 22 -9.23 -28.81 -11.76
N SER A 23 -10.09 -28.60 -12.76
CA SER A 23 -11.40 -27.96 -12.57
C SER A 23 -12.28 -28.73 -11.58
N ARG A 24 -12.28 -30.07 -11.66
CA ARG A 24 -13.03 -30.93 -10.71
C ARG A 24 -12.53 -30.80 -9.28
N TYR A 25 -11.22 -30.86 -9.06
CA TYR A 25 -10.64 -30.72 -7.72
C TYR A 25 -10.95 -29.35 -7.10
N MET A 26 -10.88 -28.28 -7.89
CA MET A 26 -11.29 -26.94 -7.46
C MET A 26 -12.78 -26.88 -7.09
N GLY A 27 -13.65 -27.49 -7.90
CA GLY A 27 -15.08 -27.57 -7.64
C GLY A 27 -15.40 -28.30 -6.34
N VAL A 28 -14.77 -29.47 -6.12
CA VAL A 28 -14.89 -30.24 -4.86
C VAL A 28 -14.38 -29.42 -3.67
N ALA A 29 -13.23 -28.78 -3.79
CA ALA A 29 -12.67 -27.95 -2.72
C ALA A 29 -13.57 -26.77 -2.37
N GLY A 30 -14.12 -26.07 -3.37
CA GLY A 30 -15.07 -24.98 -3.19
C GLY A 30 -16.37 -25.46 -2.52
N TYR A 31 -16.91 -26.59 -2.97
CA TYR A 31 -18.11 -27.18 -2.38
C TYR A 31 -17.89 -27.62 -0.94
N ALA A 32 -16.78 -28.32 -0.66
CA ALA A 32 -16.41 -28.75 0.68
C ALA A 32 -16.26 -27.54 1.63
N LEU A 33 -15.60 -26.47 1.17
CA LEU A 33 -15.50 -25.22 1.93
C LEU A 33 -16.87 -24.62 2.25
N LEU A 34 -17.77 -24.58 1.27
CA LEU A 34 -19.13 -24.04 1.44
C LEU A 34 -19.95 -24.85 2.45
N ILE A 35 -19.94 -26.18 2.34
CA ILE A 35 -20.66 -27.06 3.26
C ILE A 35 -20.06 -27.01 4.67
N TYR A 36 -18.73 -27.01 4.77
CA TYR A 36 -18.03 -26.86 6.05
C TYR A 36 -18.42 -25.55 6.75
N ASP A 37 -18.42 -24.43 6.01
CA ASP A 37 -18.87 -23.16 6.54
C ASP A 37 -20.34 -23.19 6.96
N HIS A 38 -21.19 -23.87 6.17
CA HIS A 38 -22.60 -24.02 6.47
C HIS A 38 -22.83 -24.69 7.82
N ILE A 39 -22.16 -25.82 8.06
CA ILE A 39 -22.24 -26.57 9.32
C ILE A 39 -21.69 -25.73 10.48
N LEU A 40 -20.53 -25.11 10.30
CA LEU A 40 -19.87 -24.33 11.35
C LEU A 40 -20.72 -23.14 11.81
N THR A 41 -21.42 -22.48 10.88
CA THR A 41 -22.18 -21.25 11.16
C THR A 41 -23.66 -21.50 11.44
N PHE A 42 -24.14 -22.74 11.32
CA PHE A 42 -25.54 -23.10 11.54
C PHE A 42 -26.09 -22.72 12.94
N PRO A 43 -25.37 -22.93 14.06
CA PRO A 43 -25.88 -22.51 15.37
C PRO A 43 -26.14 -21.01 15.45
N ALA A 44 -25.19 -20.20 14.96
CA ALA A 44 -25.32 -18.75 14.90
C ALA A 44 -26.43 -18.30 13.94
N GLU A 45 -26.68 -19.04 12.85
CA GLU A 45 -27.78 -18.80 11.93
C GLU A 45 -29.14 -18.96 12.63
N VAL A 46 -29.33 -20.05 13.37
CA VAL A 46 -30.58 -20.31 14.11
C VAL A 46 -30.84 -19.18 15.12
N GLU A 47 -29.80 -18.76 15.85
CA GLU A 47 -29.93 -17.72 16.87
C GLU A 47 -30.17 -16.33 16.28
N LEU A 48 -29.42 -15.93 15.26
CA LEU A 48 -29.39 -14.54 14.77
C LEU A 48 -30.35 -14.27 13.60
N ILE A 49 -30.78 -15.32 12.89
CA ILE A 49 -31.59 -15.21 11.67
C ILE A 49 -32.97 -15.81 11.88
N TRP A 50 -33.06 -17.06 12.36
CA TRP A 50 -34.34 -17.77 12.48
C TRP A 50 -35.17 -17.21 13.63
N LYS A 51 -34.56 -17.01 14.79
CA LYS A 51 -35.22 -16.43 15.99
C LYS A 51 -35.38 -14.91 15.94
N ALA A 52 -35.03 -14.25 14.82
CA ALA A 52 -35.12 -12.81 14.72
C ALA A 52 -36.59 -12.34 14.65
N ASP A 53 -36.98 -11.42 15.55
CA ASP A 53 -38.36 -10.91 15.68
C ASP A 53 -38.95 -10.26 14.41
N LYS A 54 -38.10 -9.78 13.49
CA LYS A 54 -38.54 -9.14 12.24
C LYS A 54 -37.80 -9.69 11.04
N GLN A 55 -38.55 -10.42 10.21
CA GLN A 55 -38.11 -10.92 8.92
C GLN A 55 -38.12 -9.78 7.91
N ASN A 56 -36.93 -9.24 7.60
CA ASN A 56 -36.75 -8.15 6.63
C ASN A 56 -36.14 -8.70 5.33
N VAL A 57 -36.08 -7.85 4.28
CA VAL A 57 -35.45 -8.18 2.98
C VAL A 57 -34.06 -8.81 3.11
N VAL A 58 -33.26 -8.38 4.09
CA VAL A 58 -31.94 -8.96 4.39
C VAL A 58 -32.02 -10.44 4.77
N THR A 59 -33.04 -10.86 5.53
CA THR A 59 -33.19 -12.28 5.91
C THR A 59 -33.57 -13.12 4.69
N TRP A 60 -34.49 -12.63 3.85
CA TRP A 60 -34.90 -13.35 2.64
C TRP A 60 -33.75 -13.52 1.65
N LEU A 61 -32.97 -12.45 1.42
CA LEU A 61 -31.78 -12.52 0.57
C LEU A 61 -30.69 -13.43 1.16
N PHE A 62 -30.58 -13.48 2.49
CA PHE A 62 -29.71 -14.43 3.17
C PHE A 62 -30.15 -15.87 2.87
N PHE A 63 -31.41 -16.23 3.13
CA PHE A 63 -31.90 -17.60 2.91
C PHE A 63 -31.83 -18.04 1.44
N LEU A 64 -32.18 -17.12 0.53
CA LEU A 64 -32.08 -17.36 -0.90
C LEU A 64 -30.67 -17.84 -1.27
N ASN A 65 -29.64 -17.05 -0.96
CA ASN A 65 -28.27 -17.43 -1.28
C ASN A 65 -27.77 -18.62 -0.46
N ARG A 66 -28.12 -18.66 0.83
CA ARG A 66 -27.62 -19.64 1.79
C ARG A 66 -27.95 -21.07 1.39
N TYR A 67 -29.14 -21.29 0.83
CA TYR A 67 -29.63 -22.63 0.50
C TYR A 67 -29.65 -22.91 -1.01
N ILE A 68 -29.82 -21.90 -1.87
CA ILE A 68 -29.78 -22.13 -3.32
C ILE A 68 -28.36 -22.45 -3.79
N VAL A 69 -27.33 -21.78 -3.26
CA VAL A 69 -25.96 -21.95 -3.77
C VAL A 69 -25.38 -23.35 -3.52
N PRO A 70 -25.55 -23.98 -2.34
CA PRO A 70 -25.19 -25.38 -2.17
C PRO A 70 -25.91 -26.32 -3.13
N ILE A 71 -27.17 -26.03 -3.50
CA ILE A 71 -27.91 -26.83 -4.48
C ILE A 71 -27.31 -26.65 -5.88
N ILE A 72 -27.03 -25.41 -6.29
CA ILE A 72 -26.37 -25.11 -7.57
C ILE A 72 -25.05 -25.87 -7.68
N LEU A 73 -24.15 -25.67 -6.70
CA LEU A 73 -22.83 -26.29 -6.74
C LEU A 73 -22.89 -27.82 -6.58
N GLY A 74 -23.91 -28.35 -5.90
CA GLY A 74 -24.14 -29.80 -5.81
C GLY A 74 -24.50 -30.41 -7.17
N VAL A 75 -25.38 -29.75 -7.93
CA VAL A 75 -25.73 -30.20 -9.30
C VAL A 75 -24.57 -29.96 -10.27
N ASP A 76 -23.81 -28.87 -10.12
CA ASP A 76 -22.59 -28.64 -10.91
C ASP A 76 -21.53 -29.71 -10.62
N LEU A 77 -21.41 -30.15 -9.37
CA LEU A 77 -20.51 -31.24 -9.02
C LEU A 77 -21.01 -32.59 -9.58
N TYR A 78 -22.33 -32.80 -9.63
CA TYR A 78 -22.91 -33.97 -10.27
C TYR A 78 -22.60 -34.01 -11.78
N ASP A 79 -22.83 -32.90 -12.49
CA ASP A 79 -22.55 -32.76 -13.92
C ASP A 79 -21.05 -32.67 -14.20
N LYS A 80 -20.41 -31.57 -13.81
CA LYS A 80 -19.02 -31.23 -14.17
C LYS A 80 -17.98 -32.00 -13.36
N GLY A 81 -18.35 -32.49 -12.19
CA GLY A 81 -17.50 -33.38 -11.38
C GLY A 81 -17.32 -34.78 -11.99
N GLY A 82 -18.09 -35.12 -13.03
CA GLY A 82 -18.02 -36.43 -13.69
C GLY A 82 -18.58 -37.57 -12.86
N LEU A 83 -19.43 -37.26 -11.88
CA LEU A 83 -20.13 -38.26 -11.05
C LEU A 83 -21.33 -38.86 -11.77
N ALA A 84 -21.90 -38.15 -12.75
CA ALA A 84 -23.00 -38.65 -13.54
C ALA A 84 -22.57 -39.79 -14.47
N SER A 85 -23.22 -40.95 -14.35
CA SER A 85 -23.01 -42.10 -15.23
C SER A 85 -23.71 -41.97 -16.57
N HIS A 86 -24.86 -41.28 -16.61
CA HIS A 86 -25.63 -41.00 -17.83
C HIS A 86 -26.26 -39.60 -17.76
N LEU A 87 -25.85 -38.71 -18.67
CA LEU A 87 -26.42 -37.37 -18.82
C LEU A 87 -27.31 -37.31 -20.07
N SER A 88 -28.55 -36.82 -19.92
CA SER A 88 -29.45 -36.58 -21.04
C SER A 88 -29.20 -35.21 -21.67
N ILE A 89 -29.37 -35.09 -22.99
CA ILE A 89 -29.31 -33.80 -23.71
C ILE A 89 -30.26 -32.79 -23.06
N LYS A 90 -31.49 -33.22 -22.73
CA LYS A 90 -32.49 -32.35 -22.07
C LYS A 90 -32.01 -31.84 -20.72
N PHE A 91 -31.34 -32.69 -19.94
CA PHE A 91 -30.77 -32.28 -18.66
C PHE A 91 -29.69 -31.22 -18.88
N CYS A 92 -28.76 -31.45 -19.80
CA CYS A 92 -27.68 -30.51 -20.08
C CYS A 92 -28.20 -29.13 -20.52
N GLN A 93 -29.18 -29.10 -21.43
CA GLN A 93 -29.76 -27.85 -21.92
C GLN A 93 -30.53 -27.09 -20.84
N VAL A 94 -31.39 -27.79 -20.09
CA VAL A 94 -32.18 -27.18 -19.00
C VAL A 94 -31.27 -26.70 -17.88
N TRP A 95 -30.31 -27.51 -17.45
CA TRP A 95 -29.37 -27.14 -16.39
C TRP A 95 -28.53 -25.93 -16.79
N PHE A 96 -28.00 -25.89 -18.02
CA PHE A 96 -27.20 -24.76 -18.49
C PHE A 96 -27.94 -23.41 -18.41
N VAL A 97 -29.23 -23.39 -18.76
CA VAL A 97 -30.09 -22.20 -18.65
C VAL A 97 -30.32 -21.84 -17.18
N ILE A 98 -30.74 -22.81 -16.36
CA ILE A 98 -31.02 -22.61 -14.93
C ILE A 98 -29.79 -22.12 -14.19
N GLU A 99 -28.65 -22.78 -14.38
CA GLU A 99 -27.35 -22.44 -13.80
C GLU A 99 -26.96 -20.99 -14.14
N GLY A 100 -27.11 -20.59 -15.41
CA GLY A 100 -26.81 -19.23 -15.86
C GLY A 100 -27.59 -18.16 -15.08
N TYR A 101 -28.91 -18.29 -14.98
CA TYR A 101 -29.76 -17.30 -14.32
C TYR A 101 -29.67 -17.35 -12.79
N LEU A 102 -29.58 -18.54 -12.20
CA LEU A 102 -29.41 -18.68 -10.75
C LEU A 102 -28.08 -18.09 -10.27
N ASN A 103 -27.03 -18.18 -11.07
CA ASN A 103 -25.75 -17.52 -10.77
C ASN A 103 -25.89 -16.00 -10.75
N VAL A 104 -26.56 -15.40 -11.74
CA VAL A 104 -26.83 -13.95 -11.75
C VAL A 104 -27.62 -13.55 -10.50
N LEU A 105 -28.67 -14.31 -10.18
CA LEU A 105 -29.50 -14.05 -9.00
C LEU A 105 -28.68 -14.11 -7.72
N SER A 106 -27.82 -15.11 -7.58
CA SER A 106 -26.99 -15.29 -6.39
C SER A 106 -26.02 -14.13 -6.20
N PHE A 107 -25.24 -13.80 -7.24
CA PHE A 107 -24.30 -12.68 -7.21
C PHE A 107 -25.02 -11.35 -6.96
N ALA A 108 -26.18 -11.13 -7.57
CA ALA A 108 -26.97 -9.92 -7.35
C ALA A 108 -27.44 -9.80 -5.90
N ALA A 109 -27.91 -10.90 -5.30
CA ALA A 109 -28.35 -10.91 -3.91
C ALA A 109 -27.19 -10.66 -2.93
N VAL A 110 -26.00 -11.22 -3.19
CA VAL A 110 -24.78 -10.94 -2.41
C VAL A 110 -24.40 -9.45 -2.49
N HIS A 111 -24.37 -8.89 -3.70
CA HIS A 111 -24.06 -7.46 -3.89
C HIS A 111 -25.12 -6.53 -3.27
N ALA A 112 -26.39 -6.91 -3.31
CA ALA A 112 -27.47 -6.19 -2.65
C ALA A 112 -27.29 -6.14 -1.12
N LEU A 113 -26.86 -7.26 -0.50
CA LEU A 113 -26.56 -7.30 0.94
C LEU A 113 -25.47 -6.29 1.32
N VAL A 114 -24.42 -6.20 0.52
CA VAL A 114 -23.30 -5.27 0.74
C VAL A 114 -23.73 -3.82 0.47
N ALA A 115 -24.48 -3.58 -0.59
CA ALA A 115 -25.00 -2.25 -0.93
C ALA A 115 -25.93 -1.73 0.19
N MET A 116 -26.83 -2.57 0.70
CA MET A 116 -27.70 -2.22 1.84
C MET A 116 -26.89 -1.86 3.09
N ARG A 117 -25.83 -2.61 3.36
CA ARG A 117 -24.91 -2.31 4.46
C ARG A 117 -24.21 -0.97 4.24
N VAL A 118 -23.63 -0.71 3.06
CA VAL A 118 -22.98 0.58 2.77
C VAL A 118 -23.98 1.73 2.90
N ASN A 119 -25.20 1.56 2.40
CA ASN A 119 -26.26 2.54 2.56
C ASN A 119 -26.58 2.82 4.05
N ALA A 120 -26.56 1.78 4.90
CA ALA A 120 -26.73 1.93 6.34
C ALA A 120 -25.57 2.71 7.00
N VAL A 121 -24.32 2.46 6.60
CA VAL A 121 -23.14 3.21 7.12
C VAL A 121 -23.22 4.70 6.77
N TRP A 122 -23.80 5.00 5.61
CA TRP A 122 -24.03 6.37 5.15
C TRP A 122 -25.28 7.02 5.77
N GLY A 123 -25.97 6.34 6.69
CA GLY A 123 -27.17 6.86 7.34
C GLY A 123 -28.33 7.05 6.38
N ARG A 124 -28.43 6.21 5.34
CA ARG A 124 -29.50 6.25 4.32
C ARG A 124 -29.66 7.60 3.64
N ARG A 125 -28.54 8.27 3.35
CA ARG A 125 -28.56 9.51 2.55
C ARG A 125 -29.14 9.22 1.16
N LYS A 126 -30.13 10.03 0.75
CA LYS A 126 -30.89 9.84 -0.49
C LYS A 126 -29.99 9.65 -1.72
N TRP A 127 -28.94 10.45 -1.88
CA TRP A 127 -28.04 10.34 -3.03
C TRP A 127 -27.26 9.01 -3.06
N VAL A 128 -26.83 8.50 -1.91
CA VAL A 128 -26.12 7.21 -1.80
C VAL A 128 -27.09 6.07 -2.09
N THR A 129 -28.31 6.15 -1.56
CA THR A 129 -29.36 5.18 -1.83
C THR A 129 -29.67 5.13 -3.33
N ILE A 130 -29.89 6.28 -3.97
CA ILE A 130 -30.14 6.36 -5.42
C ILE A 130 -28.97 5.75 -6.19
N LEU A 131 -27.74 6.19 -5.92
CA LEU A 131 -26.54 5.69 -6.60
C LEU A 131 -26.37 4.17 -6.51
N LEU A 132 -26.58 3.59 -5.33
CA LEU A 132 -26.41 2.16 -5.10
C LEU A 132 -27.48 1.32 -5.81
N TRP A 133 -28.76 1.75 -5.77
CA TRP A 133 -29.83 0.99 -6.40
C TRP A 133 -29.90 1.21 -7.91
N THR A 134 -29.56 2.40 -8.42
CA THR A 134 -29.43 2.61 -9.86
C THR A 134 -28.22 1.85 -10.40
N GLY A 135 -27.07 1.92 -9.72
CA GLY A 135 -25.87 1.16 -10.07
C GLY A 135 -26.12 -0.35 -10.05
N GLY A 136 -26.81 -0.86 -9.02
CA GLY A 136 -27.16 -2.28 -8.90
C GLY A 136 -28.10 -2.74 -10.01
N THR A 137 -29.12 -1.94 -10.34
CA THR A 137 -30.04 -2.24 -11.46
C THR A 137 -29.30 -2.26 -12.80
N LEU A 138 -28.45 -1.26 -13.07
CA LEU A 138 -27.64 -1.20 -14.29
C LEU A 138 -26.71 -2.40 -14.40
N TYR A 139 -26.10 -2.83 -13.29
CA TYR A 139 -25.29 -4.03 -13.22
C TYR A 139 -26.09 -5.28 -13.62
N ILE A 140 -27.26 -5.50 -13.01
CA ILE A 140 -28.08 -6.69 -13.28
C ILE A 140 -28.55 -6.71 -14.73
N VAL A 141 -29.08 -5.58 -15.22
CA VAL A 141 -29.54 -5.45 -16.61
C VAL A 141 -28.39 -5.67 -17.58
N GLY A 142 -27.23 -5.04 -17.35
CA GLY A 142 -26.04 -5.23 -18.19
C GLY A 142 -25.57 -6.68 -18.24
N THR A 143 -25.58 -7.37 -17.10
CA THR A 143 -25.20 -8.79 -17.01
C THR A 143 -26.19 -9.68 -17.76
N LEU A 144 -27.50 -9.46 -17.60
CA LEU A 144 -28.55 -10.22 -18.29
C LEU A 144 -28.53 -9.99 -19.81
N SER A 145 -28.24 -8.78 -20.25
CA SER A 145 -28.09 -8.42 -21.67
C SER A 145 -26.90 -9.12 -22.35
N ILE A 146 -25.89 -9.54 -21.59
CA ILE A 146 -24.74 -10.31 -22.10
C ILE A 146 -25.00 -11.81 -22.02
N ILE A 147 -25.49 -12.31 -20.88
CA ILE A 147 -25.68 -13.74 -20.64
C ILE A 147 -26.81 -14.31 -21.50
N SER A 148 -27.95 -13.62 -21.59
CA SER A 148 -29.14 -14.22 -22.22
C SER A 148 -28.88 -14.53 -23.71
N PRO A 149 -28.36 -13.59 -24.53
CA PRO A 149 -28.01 -13.90 -25.92
C PRO A 149 -26.95 -15.01 -26.03
N GLY A 150 -25.95 -14.99 -25.13
CA GLY A 150 -24.91 -16.02 -25.08
C GLY A 150 -25.47 -17.41 -24.83
N ILE A 151 -26.41 -17.56 -23.88
CA ILE A 151 -27.07 -18.83 -23.58
C ILE A 151 -27.89 -19.29 -24.78
N PHE A 152 -28.77 -18.44 -25.33
CA PHE A 152 -29.63 -18.84 -26.45
C PHE A 152 -28.84 -19.21 -27.71
N GLN A 153 -27.73 -18.54 -27.98
CA GLN A 153 -26.89 -18.80 -29.15
C GLN A 153 -26.24 -20.19 -29.12
N VAL A 154 -25.92 -20.71 -27.93
CA VAL A 154 -25.17 -21.97 -27.78
C VAL A 154 -26.02 -23.11 -27.23
N LEU A 155 -27.28 -22.86 -26.85
CA LEU A 155 -28.15 -23.84 -26.17
C LEU A 155 -28.29 -25.16 -26.95
N ASP A 156 -28.49 -25.07 -28.26
CA ASP A 156 -28.64 -26.26 -29.12
C ASP A 156 -27.32 -27.03 -29.31
N GLN A 157 -26.19 -26.40 -28.99
CA GLN A 157 -24.86 -27.01 -29.06
C GLN A 157 -24.44 -27.68 -27.75
N VAL A 158 -25.21 -27.49 -26.67
CA VAL A 158 -24.93 -28.10 -25.38
C VAL A 158 -25.36 -29.57 -25.40
N ALA A 159 -24.39 -30.47 -25.28
CA ALA A 159 -24.60 -31.91 -25.32
C ALA A 159 -23.70 -32.65 -24.32
N PRO A 160 -24.08 -33.85 -23.85
CA PRO A 160 -23.23 -34.68 -23.01
C PRO A 160 -22.01 -35.18 -23.79
N ASN A 161 -20.82 -35.03 -23.22
CA ASN A 161 -19.60 -35.58 -23.78
C ASN A 161 -19.28 -36.94 -23.14
N PRO A 162 -19.23 -38.05 -23.91
CA PRO A 162 -19.06 -39.40 -23.36
C PRO A 162 -17.64 -39.70 -22.85
N ILE A 163 -16.63 -38.95 -23.27
CA ILE A 163 -15.23 -39.16 -22.82
C ILE A 163 -15.05 -38.59 -21.42
N PHE A 164 -15.65 -37.42 -21.17
CA PHE A 164 -15.49 -36.71 -19.91
C PHE A 164 -16.67 -36.91 -18.96
N ASN A 165 -17.81 -37.45 -19.41
CA ASN A 165 -19.06 -37.52 -18.64
C ASN A 165 -19.49 -36.15 -18.07
N VAL A 166 -19.44 -35.12 -18.91
CA VAL A 166 -19.89 -33.76 -18.55
C VAL A 166 -20.72 -33.17 -19.68
N CYS A 167 -21.66 -32.29 -19.35
CA CYS A 167 -22.31 -31.44 -20.35
C CYS A 167 -21.29 -30.44 -20.91
N PHE A 168 -21.11 -30.42 -22.23
CA PHE A 168 -20.16 -29.54 -22.91
C PHE A 168 -20.87 -28.73 -24.00
N GLY A 169 -20.43 -27.49 -24.21
CA GLY A 169 -20.94 -26.59 -25.25
C GLY A 169 -19.87 -25.59 -25.67
N THR A 170 -20.02 -25.01 -26.85
CA THR A 170 -19.13 -23.93 -27.29
C THR A 170 -19.39 -22.68 -26.46
N ILE A 171 -18.34 -21.90 -26.20
CA ILE A 171 -18.44 -20.66 -25.45
C ILE A 171 -18.22 -19.51 -26.42
N THR A 172 -19.09 -18.49 -26.36
CA THR A 172 -18.94 -17.31 -27.20
C THR A 172 -17.70 -16.50 -26.81
N THR A 173 -17.01 -15.92 -27.79
CA THR A 173 -15.76 -15.17 -27.59
C THR A 173 -15.92 -13.94 -26.70
N TYR A 174 -17.13 -13.40 -26.59
CA TYR A 174 -17.44 -12.23 -25.77
C TYR A 174 -17.98 -12.58 -24.38
N PHE A 175 -18.17 -13.87 -24.04
CA PHE A 175 -18.80 -14.29 -22.79
C PHE A 175 -18.08 -13.74 -21.56
N TRP A 176 -16.76 -13.50 -21.67
CA TRP A 176 -15.97 -12.92 -20.58
C TRP A 176 -16.34 -11.50 -20.17
N THR A 177 -17.04 -10.77 -21.04
CA THR A 177 -17.50 -9.41 -20.71
C THR A 177 -18.56 -9.39 -19.60
N VAL A 178 -19.14 -10.55 -19.27
CA VAL A 178 -20.11 -10.72 -18.18
C VAL A 178 -19.58 -10.26 -16.81
N TRP A 179 -18.26 -10.29 -16.60
CA TRP A 179 -17.63 -9.86 -15.35
C TRP A 179 -17.41 -8.34 -15.27
N ILE A 180 -17.59 -7.58 -16.36
CA ILE A 180 -17.38 -6.13 -16.37
C ILE A 180 -18.44 -5.39 -15.53
N PRO A 181 -19.76 -5.59 -15.73
CA PRO A 181 -20.78 -4.92 -14.93
C PRO A 181 -20.63 -5.10 -13.40
N PRO A 182 -20.39 -6.32 -12.85
CA PRO A 182 -20.19 -6.49 -11.40
C PRO A 182 -18.94 -5.76 -10.90
N ILE A 183 -17.81 -5.83 -11.62
CA ILE A 183 -16.57 -5.13 -11.21
C ILE A 183 -16.78 -3.61 -11.10
N ILE A 184 -17.51 -3.01 -12.05
CA ILE A 184 -17.83 -1.58 -11.99
C ILE A 184 -18.64 -1.27 -10.72
N PHE A 185 -19.63 -2.10 -10.40
CA PHE A 185 -20.46 -1.91 -9.21
C PHE A 185 -19.67 -2.13 -7.91
N GLU A 186 -18.80 -3.14 -7.86
CA GLU A 186 -17.89 -3.39 -6.73
C GLU A 186 -17.00 -2.18 -6.44
N VAL A 187 -16.44 -1.56 -7.48
CA VAL A 187 -15.61 -0.35 -7.36
C VAL A 187 -16.41 0.81 -6.76
N ILE A 188 -17.67 1.00 -7.14
CA ILE A 188 -18.55 2.03 -6.57
C ILE A 188 -18.76 1.78 -5.07
N ILE A 189 -19.15 0.56 -4.70
CA ILE A 189 -19.41 0.20 -3.29
C ILE A 189 -18.13 0.34 -2.45
N PHE A 190 -16.99 -0.11 -2.97
CA PHE A 190 -15.70 -0.03 -2.30
C PHE A 190 -15.28 1.42 -2.07
N THR A 191 -15.41 2.27 -3.10
CA THR A 191 -15.07 3.70 -3.02
C THR A 191 -15.91 4.40 -1.96
N LEU A 192 -17.22 4.17 -1.93
CA LEU A 192 -18.11 4.72 -0.90
C LEU A 192 -17.76 4.24 0.50
N THR A 193 -17.31 2.99 0.64
CA THR A 193 -16.88 2.44 1.93
C THR A 193 -15.59 3.11 2.42
N ILE A 194 -14.59 3.28 1.53
CA ILE A 194 -13.32 3.96 1.86
C ILE A 194 -13.57 5.40 2.26
N ILE A 195 -14.34 6.16 1.46
CA ILE A 195 -14.63 7.57 1.75
C ILE A 195 -15.22 7.70 3.16
N LYS A 196 -16.17 6.82 3.51
CA LYS A 196 -16.81 6.84 4.82
C LYS A 196 -15.88 6.42 5.95
N ALA A 197 -15.02 5.43 5.72
CA ALA A 197 -13.99 5.02 6.67
C ALA A 197 -13.01 6.15 6.98
N ILE A 198 -12.54 6.87 5.95
CA ILE A 198 -11.65 8.04 6.11
C ILE A 198 -12.37 9.16 6.86
N GLU A 199 -13.64 9.43 6.56
CA GLU A 199 -14.45 10.44 7.25
C GLU A 199 -14.56 10.13 8.76
N HIS A 200 -14.90 8.89 9.12
CA HIS A 200 -15.01 8.48 10.53
C HIS A 200 -13.67 8.50 11.26
N ARG A 201 -12.58 8.13 10.58
CA ARG A 201 -11.22 8.26 11.12
C ARG A 201 -10.86 9.71 11.39
N HIS A 202 -11.15 10.62 10.47
CA HIS A 202 -10.88 12.05 10.64
C HIS A 202 -11.72 12.67 11.77
N LYS A 203 -12.94 12.19 11.98
CA LYS A 203 -13.84 12.62 13.06
C LYS A 203 -13.58 11.93 14.40
N ASN A 204 -12.53 11.10 14.53
CA ASN A 204 -12.18 10.34 15.73
C ASN A 204 -13.36 9.50 16.31
N VAL A 205 -14.24 9.00 15.44
CA VAL A 205 -15.36 8.15 15.87
C VAL A 205 -14.82 6.76 16.18
N LYS A 206 -14.60 6.47 17.48
CA LYS A 206 -14.09 5.17 17.97
C LYS A 206 -15.24 4.30 18.48
N THR A 207 -16.16 3.90 17.60
CA THR A 207 -17.16 2.90 17.99
C THR A 207 -16.68 1.50 17.58
N PRO A 208 -16.76 0.49 18.46
CA PRO A 208 -16.33 -0.88 18.15
C PRO A 208 -17.09 -1.47 16.95
N VAL A 209 -18.36 -1.08 16.76
CA VAL A 209 -19.15 -1.45 15.57
C VAL A 209 -18.59 -0.83 14.29
N ALA A 210 -18.17 0.43 14.29
CA ALA A 210 -17.57 1.02 13.09
C ALA A 210 -16.25 0.33 12.73
N TYR A 211 -15.42 -0.01 13.72
CA TYR A 211 -14.15 -0.70 13.48
C TYR A 211 -14.36 -2.09 12.83
N ILE A 212 -15.24 -2.92 13.41
CA ILE A 212 -15.55 -4.25 12.86
C ILE A 212 -16.18 -4.13 11.47
N LEU A 213 -17.08 -3.14 11.29
CA LEU A 213 -17.71 -2.84 10.01
C LEU A 213 -16.71 -2.39 8.94
N TYR A 214 -15.60 -1.75 9.28
CA TYR A 214 -14.57 -1.40 8.29
C TYR A 214 -13.58 -2.54 8.06
N ARG A 215 -13.16 -3.24 9.12
CA ARG A 215 -12.23 -4.39 9.03
C ARG A 215 -12.84 -5.51 8.20
N ASP A 216 -14.03 -5.97 8.58
CA ASP A 216 -14.72 -7.07 7.90
C ASP A 216 -15.23 -6.61 6.53
N GLY A 217 -15.51 -5.31 6.37
CA GLY A 217 -15.84 -4.71 5.08
C GLY A 217 -14.68 -4.76 4.11
N PHE A 218 -13.51 -4.31 4.52
CA PHE A 218 -12.32 -4.32 3.68
C PHE A 218 -11.90 -5.73 3.27
N LEU A 219 -11.89 -6.68 4.21
CA LEU A 219 -11.57 -8.08 3.92
C LEU A 219 -12.54 -8.65 2.88
N TYR A 220 -13.83 -8.40 3.04
CA TYR A 220 -14.85 -8.82 2.09
C TYR A 220 -14.61 -8.25 0.68
N PHE A 221 -14.38 -6.93 0.56
CA PHE A 221 -14.13 -6.31 -0.74
C PHE A 221 -12.87 -6.85 -1.41
N LEU A 222 -11.81 -7.08 -0.64
CA LEU A 222 -10.58 -7.66 -1.16
C LEU A 222 -10.83 -9.05 -1.73
N VAL A 223 -11.53 -9.92 -0.98
CA VAL A 223 -11.80 -11.30 -1.43
C VAL A 223 -12.70 -11.31 -2.66
N ILE A 224 -13.79 -10.54 -2.67
CA ILE A 224 -14.67 -10.48 -3.85
C ILE A 224 -13.93 -9.96 -5.07
N MET A 225 -13.18 -8.87 -4.95
CA MET A 225 -12.42 -8.31 -6.06
C MET A 225 -11.40 -9.32 -6.60
N MET A 226 -10.69 -10.05 -5.74
CA MET A 226 -9.77 -11.11 -6.17
C MET A 226 -10.51 -12.24 -6.88
N CYS A 227 -11.66 -12.66 -6.35
CA CYS A 227 -12.52 -13.67 -6.95
C CYS A 227 -13.14 -13.23 -8.29
N SER A 228 -13.45 -11.94 -8.47
CA SER A 228 -14.00 -11.36 -9.71
C SER A 228 -12.91 -11.13 -10.78
N ILE A 229 -11.66 -10.88 -10.37
CA ILE A 229 -10.51 -10.77 -11.27
C ILE A 229 -10.02 -12.15 -11.73
N PHE A 230 -10.12 -13.18 -10.89
CA PHE A 230 -9.59 -14.51 -11.19
C PHE A 230 -10.16 -15.12 -12.50
N PRO A 231 -11.48 -15.11 -12.77
CA PRO A 231 -12.03 -15.53 -14.06
C PRO A 231 -11.47 -14.75 -15.26
N LEU A 232 -11.28 -13.42 -15.13
CA LEU A 232 -10.73 -12.60 -16.21
C LEU A 232 -9.29 -13.00 -16.56
N ILE A 233 -8.46 -13.28 -15.54
CA ILE A 233 -7.08 -13.74 -15.76
C ILE A 233 -7.07 -15.08 -16.49
N VAL A 234 -7.92 -16.03 -16.07
CA VAL A 234 -8.01 -17.34 -16.71
C VAL A 234 -8.50 -17.23 -18.15
N TRP A 235 -9.43 -16.32 -18.44
CA TRP A 235 -9.84 -16.04 -19.82
C TRP A 235 -8.75 -15.40 -20.67
N LEU A 236 -7.89 -14.57 -20.08
CA LEU A 236 -6.83 -13.86 -20.81
C LEU A 236 -5.63 -14.75 -21.13
N VAL A 237 -5.29 -15.66 -20.21
CA VAL A 237 -4.02 -16.42 -20.26
C VAL A 237 -4.25 -17.92 -20.46
N GLY A 238 -5.42 -18.42 -20.07
CA GLY A 238 -5.72 -19.85 -20.02
C GLY A 238 -6.40 -20.40 -21.28
N PRO A 239 -6.26 -21.70 -21.55
CA PRO A 239 -7.01 -22.38 -22.59
C PRO A 239 -8.51 -22.47 -22.23
N PRO A 240 -9.41 -22.58 -23.22
CA PRO A 240 -10.87 -22.61 -23.00
C PRO A 240 -11.35 -23.70 -22.04
N THR A 241 -10.61 -24.81 -21.93
CA THR A 241 -10.92 -25.91 -21.01
C THR A 241 -10.76 -25.55 -19.53
N LEU A 242 -9.98 -24.50 -19.21
CA LEU A 242 -9.80 -24.00 -17.84
C LEU A 242 -10.80 -22.90 -17.46
N VAL A 243 -11.60 -22.39 -18.39
CA VAL A 243 -12.54 -21.27 -18.14
C VAL A 243 -13.58 -21.59 -17.06
N ALA A 244 -14.01 -22.86 -16.95
CA ALA A 244 -14.97 -23.28 -15.94
C ALA A 244 -14.37 -23.38 -14.52
N MET A 245 -13.04 -23.49 -14.41
CA MET A 245 -12.33 -23.76 -13.16
C MET A 245 -12.51 -22.63 -12.11
N PRO A 246 -12.36 -21.34 -12.46
CA PRO A 246 -12.60 -20.24 -11.52
C PRO A 246 -14.04 -20.13 -11.01
N LYS A 247 -15.02 -20.49 -11.86
CA LYS A 247 -16.44 -20.17 -11.63
C LYS A 247 -16.94 -20.73 -10.29
N TYR A 248 -16.79 -22.03 -10.09
CA TYR A 248 -17.35 -22.75 -8.94
C TYR A 248 -16.68 -22.35 -7.63
N PHE A 249 -15.35 -22.23 -7.65
CA PHE A 249 -14.58 -21.82 -6.48
C PHE A 249 -14.88 -20.37 -6.09
N THR A 250 -14.90 -19.44 -7.05
CA THR A 250 -15.26 -18.04 -6.82
C THR A 250 -16.67 -17.94 -6.25
N GLN A 251 -17.63 -18.69 -6.80
CA GLN A 251 -19.01 -18.68 -6.32
C GLN A 251 -19.15 -19.18 -4.87
N ALA A 252 -18.43 -20.23 -4.50
CA ALA A 252 -18.39 -20.73 -3.13
C ALA A 252 -17.81 -19.68 -2.15
N VAL A 253 -16.63 -19.12 -2.47
CA VAL A 253 -15.93 -18.17 -1.60
C VAL A 253 -16.73 -16.89 -1.39
N VAL A 254 -17.29 -16.32 -2.47
CA VAL A 254 -18.10 -15.09 -2.41
C VAL A 254 -19.33 -15.29 -1.51
N ASN A 255 -19.97 -16.44 -1.58
CA ASN A 255 -21.14 -16.75 -0.75
C ASN A 255 -20.76 -16.96 0.72
N VAL A 256 -19.71 -17.72 1.02
CA VAL A 256 -19.18 -17.89 2.40
C VAL A 256 -18.91 -16.54 3.05
N MET A 257 -18.23 -15.64 2.33
CA MET A 257 -17.94 -14.30 2.83
C MET A 257 -19.21 -13.46 3.03
N GLY A 258 -20.18 -13.58 2.12
CA GLY A 258 -21.48 -12.92 2.21
C GLY A 258 -22.26 -13.31 3.47
N PHE A 259 -22.32 -14.61 3.80
CA PHE A 259 -23.06 -15.09 4.97
C PHE A 259 -22.40 -14.69 6.27
N ARG A 260 -21.07 -14.87 6.39
CA ARG A 260 -20.30 -14.48 7.58
C ARG A 260 -20.46 -12.99 7.88
N LEU A 261 -20.50 -12.16 6.84
CA LEU A 261 -20.73 -10.73 7.01
C LEU A 261 -22.09 -10.44 7.66
N VAL A 262 -23.17 -11.09 7.20
CA VAL A 262 -24.52 -10.87 7.76
C VAL A 262 -24.60 -11.35 9.20
N LEU A 263 -24.03 -12.52 9.50
CA LEU A 263 -24.01 -13.09 10.85
C LEU A 263 -23.22 -12.20 11.83
N ASN A 264 -22.01 -11.77 11.47
CA ASN A 264 -21.20 -10.88 12.30
C ASN A 264 -21.92 -9.57 12.64
N LEU A 265 -22.66 -9.00 11.67
CA LEU A 265 -23.40 -7.76 11.89
C LEU A 265 -24.59 -7.94 12.83
N ARG A 266 -25.28 -9.07 12.77
CA ARG A 266 -26.42 -9.35 13.66
C ARG A 266 -25.97 -9.76 15.06
N GLY A 267 -24.86 -10.48 15.20
CA GLY A 267 -24.27 -10.82 16.50
C GLY A 267 -24.00 -9.56 17.33
N LEU A 268 -23.37 -8.54 16.73
CA LEU A 268 -23.11 -7.25 17.38
C LEU A 268 -24.36 -6.50 17.84
N ARG A 269 -25.50 -6.73 17.17
CA ARG A 269 -26.78 -6.15 17.59
C ARG A 269 -27.38 -6.95 18.74
N GLY A 270 -27.26 -8.28 18.73
CA GLY A 270 -27.67 -9.16 19.82
C GLY A 270 -26.97 -8.79 21.13
N ASP A 271 -25.64 -8.68 21.11
CA ASP A 271 -24.83 -8.33 22.30
C ASP A 271 -25.22 -6.98 22.89
N ARG A 272 -25.53 -5.99 22.04
CA ARG A 272 -25.98 -4.66 22.49
C ARG A 272 -27.37 -4.69 23.09
N VAL A 273 -28.30 -5.45 22.50
CA VAL A 273 -29.66 -5.58 23.03
C VAL A 273 -29.59 -6.26 24.40
N MET A 274 -28.84 -7.36 24.53
CA MET A 274 -28.61 -8.02 25.80
C MET A 274 -27.96 -7.09 26.84
N ALA A 275 -26.93 -6.33 26.46
CA ALA A 275 -26.30 -5.34 27.34
C ALA A 275 -27.21 -4.15 27.71
N SER A 276 -28.22 -3.83 26.88
CA SER A 276 -29.19 -2.76 27.16
C SER A 276 -30.44 -3.24 27.91
N SER A 277 -30.74 -4.54 27.85
CA SER A 277 -31.92 -5.16 28.45
C SER A 277 -31.60 -5.87 29.78
N GLY A 278 -30.32 -6.13 30.07
CA GLY A 278 -29.84 -6.68 31.34
C GLY A 278 -29.31 -5.62 32.29
N GLY A 279 -30.15 -5.18 33.23
CA GLY A 279 -29.66 -4.75 34.53
C GLY A 279 -29.31 -5.98 35.36
N ILE A 280 -28.11 -5.98 35.95
CA ILE A 280 -27.54 -6.95 36.92
C ILE A 280 -26.89 -8.22 36.34
N ALA A 281 -25.63 -8.40 36.78
CA ALA A 281 -24.75 -9.57 36.78
C ALA A 281 -24.06 -10.00 35.47
N SER A 282 -22.74 -9.78 35.41
CA SER A 282 -21.79 -10.81 35.84
C SER A 282 -20.37 -10.24 35.89
N ASP A 283 -19.84 -10.16 37.12
CA ASP A 283 -18.43 -10.02 37.45
C ASP A 283 -17.65 -11.16 36.80
N ASP A 284 -16.90 -10.89 35.72
CA ASP A 284 -15.79 -11.71 35.24
C ASP A 284 -15.16 -11.06 34.01
N MET A 285 -14.55 -9.87 34.18
CA MET A 285 -13.48 -9.36 33.31
C MET A 285 -13.00 -7.99 33.82
N ASN A 286 -12.29 -7.99 34.94
CA ASN A 286 -11.38 -6.91 35.28
C ASN A 286 -10.05 -7.52 35.74
N MET A 287 -9.18 -7.81 34.76
CA MET A 287 -7.75 -7.96 34.98
C MET A 287 -7.05 -6.80 34.27
N GLU A 288 -6.48 -5.94 35.10
CA GLU A 288 -5.42 -4.96 34.84
C GLU A 288 -5.67 -3.80 33.86
N MET A 289 -5.82 -2.60 34.43
CA MET A 289 -4.75 -1.59 34.46
C MET A 289 -5.35 -0.18 34.34
N SER A 290 -5.55 0.50 35.47
CA SER A 290 -5.10 1.88 35.72
C SER A 290 -5.85 2.50 36.89
N ASP A 291 -5.14 2.83 37.96
CA ASP A 291 -5.39 4.07 38.70
C ASP A 291 -4.18 4.44 39.55
N ILE A 292 -3.27 5.23 38.93
CA ILE A 292 -2.47 6.21 39.66
C ILE A 292 -3.21 7.54 39.51
N LYS A 293 -3.93 7.95 40.54
CA LYS A 293 -3.97 9.34 40.98
C LYS A 293 -4.56 9.42 42.37
N GLY A 294 -3.82 10.11 43.23
CA GLY A 294 -4.03 10.07 44.66
C GLY A 294 -5.15 10.98 45.15
N SER A 295 -5.51 10.65 46.39
CA SER A 295 -5.65 11.56 47.52
C SER A 295 -7.05 12.13 47.83
N ARG A 296 -7.47 11.73 49.05
CA ARG A 296 -8.26 12.42 50.08
C ARG A 296 -9.73 12.02 50.22
N GLY A 297 -10.04 11.40 51.37
CA GLY A 297 -11.39 11.35 51.96
C GLY A 297 -11.76 10.04 52.65
N VAL A 298 -11.33 9.86 53.90
CA VAL A 298 -11.81 8.88 54.91
C VAL A 298 -12.78 9.65 55.85
N PRO A 299 -13.67 9.08 56.73
CA PRO A 299 -14.08 7.69 57.07
C PRO A 299 -15.64 7.48 57.03
N ARG A 300 -16.24 6.29 57.26
CA ARG A 300 -16.42 5.59 58.56
C ARG A 300 -17.14 4.24 58.40
N ARG A 301 -16.59 3.23 59.11
CA ARG A 301 -17.17 2.21 60.03
C ARG A 301 -18.50 1.54 59.62
N SER A 302 -18.73 0.24 59.76
CA SER A 302 -18.33 -0.81 60.71
C SER A 302 -18.84 -2.13 60.12
N GLY A 303 -18.21 -3.30 60.22
CA GLY A 303 -17.76 -4.00 61.41
C GLY A 303 -18.00 -5.51 61.16
N PHE A 304 -17.35 -6.34 61.96
CA PHE A 304 -17.42 -7.82 62.00
C PHE A 304 -16.51 -8.59 61.03
N SER A 305 -15.33 -8.91 61.55
CA SER A 305 -14.65 -10.19 61.37
C SER A 305 -15.18 -11.15 62.47
N PRO A 306 -15.02 -12.50 62.39
CA PRO A 306 -13.69 -13.05 62.66
C PRO A 306 -13.35 -14.45 62.05
N VAL A 307 -12.06 -14.80 62.18
CA VAL A 307 -11.45 -16.15 62.31
C VAL A 307 -11.33 -17.00 61.03
N SER A 308 -10.24 -17.72 60.72
CA SER A 308 -8.78 -17.59 60.81
C SER A 308 -8.23 -18.93 60.31
N ILE A 309 -7.21 -18.96 59.45
CA ILE A 309 -6.32 -20.13 59.33
C ILE A 309 -4.87 -19.63 59.28
N HIS A 310 -4.09 -20.13 60.23
CA HIS A 310 -2.66 -19.95 60.44
C HIS A 310 -1.82 -20.69 59.38
N VAL A 311 -0.72 -20.07 58.91
CA VAL A 311 0.54 -20.77 58.65
C VAL A 311 1.72 -19.86 59.05
N ARG A 312 2.67 -20.43 59.81
CA ARG A 312 3.90 -19.81 60.35
C ARG A 312 5.12 -20.03 59.40
N PRO A 313 6.27 -19.36 59.65
CA PRO A 313 7.23 -18.91 58.62
C PRO A 313 8.60 -19.64 58.61
N GLY A 314 9.43 -19.29 57.62
CA GLY A 314 10.88 -19.49 57.53
C GLY A 314 11.33 -19.08 56.12
N PHE A 315 12.44 -18.40 55.82
CA PHE A 315 13.73 -18.20 56.46
C PHE A 315 14.36 -16.93 55.82
N ALA A 316 15.11 -16.12 56.60
CA ALA A 316 16.05 -15.13 56.08
C ALA A 316 17.46 -15.74 56.00
N PRO A 317 18.42 -15.11 55.28
CA PRO A 317 19.38 -14.30 56.04
C PRO A 317 19.79 -12.97 55.38
N GLN A 318 20.32 -12.10 56.24
CA GLN A 318 20.88 -10.76 56.02
C GLN A 318 22.25 -10.78 55.31
N ILE A 319 22.69 -9.62 54.79
CA ILE A 319 24.01 -9.01 55.04
C ILE A 319 23.94 -7.50 54.71
N SER A 320 24.67 -6.73 55.50
CA SER A 320 24.66 -5.27 55.70
C SER A 320 25.72 -4.50 54.87
N ASP A 321 25.60 -3.16 54.99
CA ASP A 321 26.65 -2.12 54.86
C ASP A 321 27.00 -1.56 53.47
N LEU A 322 26.70 -0.27 53.22
CA LEU A 322 27.64 0.83 53.46
C LEU A 322 27.03 2.22 53.13
N ARG A 323 27.49 3.25 53.86
CA ARG A 323 27.03 4.65 53.85
C ARG A 323 27.75 5.52 52.80
N VAL A 324 26.98 6.41 52.15
CA VAL A 324 27.11 7.89 51.93
C VAL A 324 28.45 8.53 52.36
N PRO A 325 29.07 9.50 51.62
CA PRO A 325 28.63 10.91 51.69
C PRO A 325 28.76 11.81 50.44
N THR A 326 27.89 12.82 50.45
CA THR A 326 27.85 14.07 49.67
C THR A 326 28.88 15.09 50.19
N ILE A 327 29.51 15.92 49.32
CA ILE A 327 30.18 17.18 49.71
C ILE A 327 29.91 18.29 48.66
N TYR A 328 29.74 19.52 49.18
CA TYR A 328 29.43 20.83 48.59
C TYR A 328 30.65 21.61 48.04
N GLU A 329 30.43 22.64 47.19
CA GLU A 329 31.04 24.00 47.22
C GLU A 329 30.52 24.87 46.03
N THR A 330 29.68 25.91 46.17
CA THR A 330 29.84 27.37 46.50
C THR A 330 30.62 28.31 45.55
N ARG A 331 29.86 29.05 44.70
CA ARG A 331 29.68 30.53 44.57
C ARG A 331 30.87 31.52 44.73
N GLN A 332 31.01 32.48 43.77
CA GLN A 332 31.27 33.94 43.94
C GLN A 332 31.42 34.63 42.55
N THR A 333 30.53 35.54 42.09
CA THR A 333 30.37 37.03 42.25
C THR A 333 31.17 37.94 41.29
N ASN A 334 30.45 38.98 40.82
CA ASN A 334 30.65 39.96 39.72
C ASN A 334 31.72 41.05 40.01
N PRO A 335 32.15 41.90 39.03
CA PRO A 335 31.42 43.16 38.78
C PRO A 335 31.41 43.69 37.33
N ALA A 336 30.58 44.71 37.12
CA ALA A 336 30.25 45.39 35.87
C ALA A 336 31.36 46.27 35.26
N VAL A 337 31.32 46.44 33.92
CA VAL A 337 31.86 47.60 33.20
C VAL A 337 30.86 48.01 32.12
N ASP A 338 30.46 49.27 32.19
CA ASP A 338 29.56 50.00 31.28
C ASP A 338 30.38 50.66 30.17
N VAL A 339 30.13 50.32 28.90
CA VAL A 339 30.61 51.12 27.75
C VAL A 339 29.49 51.19 26.70
N ARG A 340 28.89 52.37 26.63
CA ARG A 340 27.85 52.78 25.68
C ARG A 340 28.52 53.25 24.38
N TRP A 341 28.23 52.61 23.25
CA TRP A 341 28.44 53.18 21.90
C TRP A 341 27.14 53.10 21.08
N HIS A 342 26.75 54.25 20.52
CA HIS A 342 25.59 54.45 19.66
C HIS A 342 25.88 54.07 18.20
N ASN A 343 24.87 53.49 17.54
CA ASN A 343 24.57 53.48 16.09
C ASN A 343 25.54 52.82 15.08
N ARG A 344 25.12 51.67 14.53
CA ARG A 344 24.56 51.60 13.15
C ARG A 344 23.90 50.25 12.88
N GLN A 345 22.67 50.30 12.40
CA GLN A 345 21.89 49.15 11.95
C GLN A 345 22.57 48.47 10.75
N VAL A 346 22.93 47.20 10.91
CA VAL A 346 23.09 46.23 9.82
C VAL A 346 22.34 44.98 10.26
N GLY A 347 21.28 44.63 9.52
CA GLY A 347 20.39 43.53 9.84
C GLY A 347 21.12 42.19 9.84
N TYR A 348 21.40 41.68 11.04
CA TYR A 348 21.87 40.32 11.29
C TYR A 348 20.65 39.41 11.42
N ALA A 349 20.23 38.81 10.31
CA ALA A 349 19.26 37.72 10.28
C ALA A 349 19.93 36.48 9.65
N ASP A 350 21.02 35.99 10.24
CA ASP A 350 21.71 34.79 9.70
C ASP A 350 22.38 33.90 10.76
N GLN A 351 22.02 34.06 12.04
CA GLN A 351 22.49 33.18 13.12
C GLN A 351 21.34 32.80 14.05
N GLN A 352 20.52 31.84 13.63
CA GLN A 352 19.75 31.04 14.58
C GLN A 352 20.39 29.64 14.63
N PRO A 353 20.86 29.18 15.80
CA PRO A 353 21.37 27.83 15.95
C PRO A 353 20.27 26.81 15.66
N PHE A 354 20.57 25.83 14.80
CA PHE A 354 19.66 24.74 14.49
C PHE A 354 19.35 23.94 15.77
N ASP A 355 18.07 23.95 16.16
CA ASP A 355 17.58 23.15 17.27
C ASP A 355 17.64 21.65 16.92
N ARG A 356 18.61 20.96 17.53
CA ARG A 356 18.84 19.51 17.42
C ARG A 356 17.61 18.67 17.81
N SER A 357 16.63 19.25 18.51
CA SER A 357 15.42 18.57 18.98
C SER A 357 14.28 18.51 17.96
N SER A 358 14.41 19.14 16.78
CA SER A 358 13.31 19.35 15.83
C SER A 358 12.93 18.15 14.93
N ASN A 359 13.39 16.93 15.23
CA ASN A 359 12.97 15.67 14.59
C ASN A 359 11.55 15.24 14.99
N ALA A 360 10.63 16.20 15.16
CA ALA A 360 9.24 15.98 15.54
C ALA A 360 8.55 15.00 14.58
N GLU A 361 7.87 14.01 15.16
CA GLU A 361 7.14 12.91 14.51
C GLU A 361 6.12 13.41 13.49
N LYS A 362 6.54 13.59 12.24
CA LYS A 362 5.63 13.83 11.13
C LYS A 362 5.09 12.47 10.65
N GLY A 363 3.99 12.03 11.25
CA GLY A 363 3.29 10.79 10.92
C GLY A 363 3.12 10.58 9.41
N TYR A 364 3.47 9.37 8.97
CA TYR A 364 3.45 8.91 7.59
C TYR A 364 2.20 8.05 7.34
N PRO A 365 1.55 8.11 6.15
CA PRO A 365 0.58 7.10 5.79
C PRO A 365 1.33 5.76 5.63
N PRO A 366 0.97 4.70 6.37
CA PRO A 366 1.57 3.38 6.18
C PRO A 366 1.24 2.87 4.77
N GLY A 367 2.17 2.25 4.04
CA GLY A 367 1.80 1.66 2.74
C GLY A 367 2.87 1.39 1.69
N ILE A 368 4.05 1.98 1.71
CA ILE A 368 5.02 1.78 0.61
C ILE A 368 6.41 1.79 1.19
N GLY A 369 7.27 0.89 0.69
CA GLY A 369 8.70 1.02 0.89
C GLY A 369 9.15 2.43 0.48
N PRO A 370 9.65 3.28 1.39
CA PRO A 370 9.81 4.69 1.11
C PRO A 370 10.88 4.83 0.05
N LEU A 371 10.49 5.35 -1.11
CA LEU A 371 11.41 5.98 -2.01
C LEU A 371 11.91 7.25 -1.32
N VAL A 372 13.14 7.25 -0.87
CA VAL A 372 13.74 8.34 -0.10
C VAL A 372 14.66 9.13 -1.02
N GLY A 373 14.50 10.44 -1.12
CA GLY A 373 15.49 11.31 -1.76
C GLY A 373 16.55 11.74 -0.76
N LEU A 374 17.82 11.53 -1.08
CA LEU A 374 18.97 12.05 -0.35
C LEU A 374 19.52 13.26 -1.12
N THR A 375 19.72 14.37 -0.41
CA THR A 375 20.30 15.59 -0.97
C THR A 375 21.20 16.29 0.04
N GLY A 376 22.05 17.19 -0.43
CA GLY A 376 22.97 17.98 0.38
C GLY A 376 23.63 19.05 -0.48
N GLY A 377 24.24 20.04 0.17
CA GLY A 377 25.05 21.05 -0.52
C GLY A 377 26.40 20.46 -0.94
N ILE A 378 27.12 21.16 -1.83
CA ILE A 378 28.52 20.85 -2.11
C ILE A 378 29.33 20.76 -0.81
N ALA A 379 30.24 19.78 -0.70
CA ALA A 379 31.06 19.53 0.50
C ALA A 379 30.29 19.26 1.82
N SER A 380 28.99 18.95 1.77
CA SER A 380 28.20 18.53 2.94
C SER A 380 28.50 17.11 3.44
N GLY A 381 29.14 16.27 2.61
CA GLY A 381 29.42 14.86 2.93
C GLY A 381 28.27 13.89 2.59
N LYS A 382 27.43 14.25 1.61
CA LYS A 382 26.39 13.38 1.04
C LYS A 382 26.91 12.00 0.63
N SER A 383 28.07 11.92 -0.01
CA SER A 383 28.70 10.66 -0.42
C SER A 383 29.11 9.77 0.75
N THR A 384 29.49 10.36 1.88
CA THR A 384 29.75 9.64 3.13
C THR A 384 28.45 9.01 3.63
N VAL A 385 27.36 9.76 3.66
CA VAL A 385 26.04 9.28 4.09
C VAL A 385 25.51 8.20 3.15
N SER A 386 25.67 8.33 1.83
CA SER A 386 25.24 7.30 0.86
C SER A 386 26.02 5.99 1.03
N SER A 387 27.32 6.07 1.32
CA SER A 387 28.16 4.91 1.61
C SER A 387 27.73 4.22 2.90
N LEU A 388 27.45 4.98 3.96
CA LEU A 388 26.95 4.43 5.22
C LEU A 388 25.57 3.78 5.06
N LEU A 389 24.64 4.40 4.32
CA LEU A 389 23.33 3.81 4.03
C LEU A 389 23.46 2.46 3.30
N THR A 390 24.38 2.37 2.35
CA THR A 390 24.68 1.13 1.63
C THR A 390 25.27 0.07 2.57
N ALA A 391 26.18 0.46 3.47
CA ALA A 391 26.75 -0.44 4.48
C ALA A 391 25.69 -0.98 5.46
N HIS A 392 24.66 -0.19 5.77
CA HIS A 392 23.50 -0.59 6.58
C HIS A 392 22.42 -1.35 5.78
N GLY A 393 22.71 -1.77 4.54
CA GLY A 393 21.83 -2.62 3.73
C GLY A 393 20.69 -1.89 3.03
N ILE A 394 20.77 -0.57 2.85
CA ILE A 394 19.80 0.20 2.07
C ILE A 394 20.34 0.44 0.66
N PRO A 395 19.65 0.01 -0.41
CA PRO A 395 20.09 0.27 -1.77
C PRO A 395 20.03 1.77 -2.08
N VAL A 396 21.15 2.30 -2.59
CA VAL A 396 21.27 3.69 -3.05
C VAL A 396 21.44 3.71 -4.57
N ILE A 397 20.56 4.48 -5.23
CA ILE A 397 20.63 4.77 -6.66
C ILE A 397 21.22 6.18 -6.81
N ASP A 398 22.45 6.25 -7.30
CA ASP A 398 23.16 7.51 -7.53
C ASP A 398 22.83 8.09 -8.91
N ALA A 399 22.20 9.26 -8.93
CA ALA A 399 21.83 9.95 -10.16
C ALA A 399 23.05 10.42 -10.97
N ASP A 400 24.18 10.73 -10.33
CA ASP A 400 25.40 11.13 -11.02
C ASP A 400 26.00 9.94 -11.75
N ILE A 401 26.00 8.74 -11.14
CA ILE A 401 26.43 7.51 -11.81
C ILE A 401 25.51 7.19 -12.99
N LEU A 402 24.19 7.25 -12.80
CA LEU A 402 23.22 7.01 -13.88
C LEU A 402 23.39 8.01 -15.02
N ALA A 403 23.66 9.28 -14.74
CA ALA A 403 23.92 10.30 -15.75
C ALA A 403 25.14 9.98 -16.61
N ARG A 404 26.13 9.27 -16.07
CA ARG A 404 27.28 8.78 -16.84
C ARG A 404 26.91 7.56 -17.68
N GLN A 405 26.19 6.60 -17.10
CA GLN A 405 25.81 5.36 -17.77
C GLN A 405 24.89 5.58 -18.98
N VAL A 406 23.96 6.53 -18.91
CA VAL A 406 23.00 6.77 -20.00
C VAL A 406 23.63 7.41 -21.24
N VAL A 407 24.90 7.82 -21.17
CA VAL A 407 25.67 8.40 -22.27
C VAL A 407 26.90 7.57 -22.63
N GLU A 408 27.02 6.36 -22.08
CA GLU A 408 28.09 5.42 -22.46
C GLU A 408 27.91 4.91 -23.91
N PRO A 409 29.00 4.53 -24.60
CA PRO A 409 28.93 4.01 -25.95
C PRO A 409 27.91 2.87 -26.08
N GLY A 410 27.14 2.87 -27.17
CA GLY A 410 26.07 1.88 -27.41
C GLY A 410 24.73 2.21 -26.76
N THR A 411 24.63 3.25 -25.94
CA THR A 411 23.34 3.71 -25.41
C THR A 411 22.59 4.66 -26.36
N PRO A 412 21.25 4.73 -26.29
CA PRO A 412 20.48 5.70 -27.07
C PRO A 412 20.85 7.15 -26.79
N GLY A 413 21.21 7.48 -25.54
CA GLY A 413 21.64 8.82 -25.15
C GLY A 413 22.96 9.20 -25.82
N HIS A 414 23.91 8.27 -25.88
CA HIS A 414 25.17 8.44 -26.62
C HIS A 414 24.93 8.72 -28.11
N ALA A 415 24.10 7.89 -28.77
CA ALA A 415 23.78 8.07 -30.19
C ALA A 415 23.16 9.44 -30.46
N ALA A 416 22.18 9.87 -29.66
CA ALA A 416 21.53 11.17 -29.82
C ALA A 416 22.49 12.36 -29.63
N ILE A 417 23.41 12.25 -28.66
CA ILE A 417 24.46 13.26 -28.45
C ILE A 417 25.41 13.32 -29.66
N CYS A 418 25.85 12.17 -30.19
CA CYS A 418 26.70 12.13 -31.38
C CYS A 418 26.02 12.71 -32.62
N THR A 419 24.72 12.45 -32.80
CA THR A 419 23.93 13.01 -33.92
C THR A 419 23.80 14.53 -33.79
N THR A 420 23.65 15.06 -32.58
CA THR A 420 23.40 16.50 -32.35
C THR A 420 24.67 17.33 -32.39
N PHE A 421 25.77 16.84 -31.81
CA PHE A 421 27.02 17.58 -31.64
C PHE A 421 28.14 17.13 -32.60
N GLY A 422 27.89 16.09 -33.41
CA GLY A 422 28.84 15.53 -34.37
C GLY A 422 29.91 14.65 -33.74
N ALA A 423 30.78 14.05 -34.57
CA ALA A 423 31.85 13.17 -34.10
C ALA A 423 33.02 13.92 -33.41
N GLY A 424 33.08 15.26 -33.53
CA GLY A 424 34.16 16.08 -32.96
C GLY A 424 34.22 16.11 -31.42
N ILE A 425 33.15 15.69 -30.76
CA ILE A 425 33.07 15.55 -29.29
C ILE A 425 33.51 14.17 -28.77
N LEU A 426 33.95 13.27 -29.66
CA LEU A 426 34.48 11.96 -29.26
C LEU A 426 35.98 12.05 -29.00
N LYS A 427 36.49 11.15 -28.13
CA LYS A 427 37.93 10.97 -27.94
C LYS A 427 38.54 10.35 -29.20
N ALA A 428 39.76 10.75 -29.51
CA ALA A 428 40.48 10.20 -30.67
C ALA A 428 40.62 8.68 -30.55
N GLY A 429 40.10 7.93 -31.53
CA GLY A 429 40.17 6.45 -31.56
C GLY A 429 39.21 5.70 -30.64
N SER A 430 38.30 6.39 -29.93
CA SER A 430 37.27 5.75 -29.10
C SER A 430 35.88 6.25 -29.45
N GLN A 431 34.87 5.43 -29.16
CA GLN A 431 33.47 5.88 -29.16
C GLN A 431 33.09 6.63 -27.88
N ASP A 432 34.02 6.89 -26.96
CA ASP A 432 33.74 7.65 -25.75
C ASP A 432 33.61 9.15 -26.00
N ILE A 433 32.64 9.78 -25.35
CA ILE A 433 32.49 11.24 -25.31
C ILE A 433 33.65 11.89 -24.54
N ASP A 434 34.30 12.87 -25.15
CA ASP A 434 35.24 13.77 -24.50
C ASP A 434 34.46 14.87 -23.75
N ARG A 435 34.32 14.66 -22.43
CA ARG A 435 33.56 15.56 -21.54
C ARG A 435 34.13 16.98 -21.50
N LYS A 436 35.45 17.15 -21.66
CA LYS A 436 36.07 18.48 -21.65
C LYS A 436 35.65 19.26 -22.88
N LYS A 437 35.79 18.65 -24.06
CA LYS A 437 35.34 19.26 -25.33
C LYS A 437 33.84 19.50 -25.36
N LEU A 438 33.04 18.52 -24.94
CA LEU A 438 31.58 18.70 -24.88
C LEU A 438 31.22 19.84 -23.91
N GLY A 439 31.89 19.91 -22.76
CA GLY A 439 31.79 20.99 -21.79
C GLY A 439 32.06 22.36 -22.43
N GLU A 440 33.22 22.54 -23.07
CA GLU A 440 33.59 23.79 -23.76
C GLU A 440 32.54 24.24 -24.80
N VAL A 441 31.95 23.27 -25.51
CA VAL A 441 30.91 23.53 -26.51
C VAL A 441 29.59 23.98 -25.88
N VAL A 442 29.17 23.39 -24.74
CA VAL A 442 27.88 23.70 -24.10
C VAL A 442 27.96 24.82 -23.07
N PHE A 443 29.13 25.11 -22.48
CA PHE A 443 29.30 26.20 -21.51
C PHE A 443 29.21 27.57 -22.17
N ASN A 444 29.67 27.69 -23.41
CA ASN A 444 29.70 28.96 -24.15
C ASN A 444 28.41 29.25 -24.93
N ASP A 445 27.48 28.29 -25.02
CA ASP A 445 26.29 28.38 -25.87
C ASP A 445 25.06 27.81 -25.14
N GLU A 446 24.16 28.72 -24.73
CA GLU A 446 22.94 28.37 -23.99
C GLU A 446 22.00 27.47 -24.81
N TYR A 447 21.94 27.66 -26.13
CA TYR A 447 21.08 26.87 -27.01
C TYR A 447 21.59 25.42 -27.06
N LYS A 448 22.90 25.22 -27.23
CA LYS A 448 23.54 23.90 -27.17
C LYS A 448 23.38 23.23 -25.82
N ARG A 449 23.49 23.99 -24.72
CA ARG A 449 23.22 23.48 -23.37
C ARG A 449 21.78 22.96 -23.23
N LYS A 450 20.79 23.68 -23.77
CA LYS A 450 19.39 23.24 -23.78
C LYS A 450 19.20 21.96 -24.60
N GLN A 451 19.86 21.83 -25.75
CA GLN A 451 19.82 20.62 -26.57
C GLN A 451 20.40 19.41 -25.85
N LEU A 452 21.58 19.53 -25.23
CA LEU A 452 22.19 18.45 -24.45
C LEU A 452 21.26 18.02 -23.31
N ASN A 453 20.73 18.98 -22.56
CA ASN A 453 19.81 18.74 -21.46
C ASN A 453 18.53 18.03 -21.93
N ALA A 454 17.97 18.41 -23.08
CA ALA A 454 16.78 17.76 -23.64
C ALA A 454 16.97 16.27 -23.96
N ILE A 455 18.22 15.85 -24.23
CA ILE A 455 18.57 14.44 -24.48
C ILE A 455 18.85 13.72 -23.16
N VAL A 456 19.66 14.31 -22.28
CA VAL A 456 20.14 13.65 -21.06
C VAL A 456 19.03 13.52 -20.01
N HIS A 457 18.21 14.56 -19.79
CA HIS A 457 17.20 14.55 -18.72
C HIS A 457 16.18 13.41 -18.85
N PRO A 458 15.54 13.16 -20.02
CA PRO A 458 14.62 12.04 -20.17
C PRO A 458 15.31 10.68 -19.99
N ALA A 459 16.55 10.55 -20.49
CA ALA A 459 17.32 9.31 -20.37
C ALA A 459 17.65 8.98 -18.90
N VAL A 460 18.12 9.96 -18.13
CA VAL A 460 18.40 9.79 -16.68
C VAL A 460 17.12 9.48 -15.91
N ARG A 461 16.02 10.18 -16.18
CA ARG A 461 14.72 9.90 -15.53
C ARG A 461 14.25 8.48 -15.81
N LYS A 462 14.38 8.01 -17.05
CA LYS A 462 14.04 6.63 -17.43
C LYS A 462 14.94 5.63 -16.68
N ALA A 463 16.25 5.86 -16.64
CA ALA A 463 17.19 4.98 -15.92
C ALA A 463 16.93 4.93 -14.40
N MET A 464 16.63 6.08 -13.78
CA MET A 464 16.21 6.15 -12.37
C MET A 464 14.94 5.35 -12.13
N PHE A 465 13.91 5.54 -12.98
CA PHE A 465 12.64 4.83 -12.87
C PHE A 465 12.82 3.30 -12.92
N TRP A 466 13.58 2.79 -13.90
CA TRP A 466 13.87 1.36 -14.00
C TRP A 466 14.70 0.83 -12.83
N SER A 467 15.63 1.64 -12.31
CA SER A 467 16.43 1.27 -11.14
C SER A 467 15.57 1.14 -9.88
N VAL A 468 14.58 2.03 -9.71
CA VAL A 468 13.58 1.95 -8.63
C VAL A 468 12.71 0.70 -8.78
N ILE A 469 12.23 0.41 -10.00
CA ILE A 469 11.45 -0.82 -10.27
C ILE A 469 12.28 -2.06 -9.94
N ARG A 470 13.56 -2.09 -10.30
CA ARG A 470 14.44 -3.23 -10.01
C ARG A 470 14.62 -3.45 -8.50
N CYS A 471 14.77 -2.37 -7.72
CA CYS A 471 14.80 -2.48 -6.25
C CYS A 471 13.47 -3.01 -5.70
N TRP A 472 12.36 -2.52 -6.22
CA TRP A 472 11.03 -3.00 -5.82
C TRP A 472 10.82 -4.49 -6.16
N LEU A 473 11.22 -4.94 -7.36
CA LEU A 473 11.13 -6.35 -7.75
C LEU A 473 11.98 -7.28 -6.87
N ARG A 474 13.13 -6.80 -6.38
CA ARG A 474 13.98 -7.54 -5.43
C ARG A 474 13.40 -7.63 -4.01
N GLY A 475 12.28 -6.97 -3.75
CA GLY A 475 11.69 -6.93 -2.42
C GLY A 475 12.45 -5.99 -1.47
N GLU A 476 13.09 -4.95 -2.00
CA GLU A 476 13.76 -3.98 -1.13
C GLU A 476 12.73 -3.17 -0.35
N ARG A 477 12.93 -3.05 0.96
CA ARG A 477 12.00 -2.33 1.85
C ARG A 477 12.07 -0.82 1.66
N VAL A 478 13.24 -0.31 1.33
CA VAL A 478 13.54 1.12 1.21
C VAL A 478 14.49 1.27 0.04
N CYS A 479 14.35 2.34 -0.74
CA CYS A 479 15.31 2.68 -1.78
C CYS A 479 15.64 4.16 -1.69
N VAL A 480 16.92 4.51 -1.72
CA VAL A 480 17.39 5.89 -1.64
C VAL A 480 17.82 6.37 -3.02
N LEU A 481 17.24 7.47 -3.49
CA LEU A 481 17.69 8.22 -4.65
C LEU A 481 18.67 9.30 -4.19
N ASP A 482 19.96 9.14 -4.52
CA ASP A 482 20.96 10.14 -4.24
C ASP A 482 21.02 11.18 -5.37
N ILE A 483 20.51 12.38 -5.09
CA ILE A 483 20.35 13.46 -6.07
C ILE A 483 20.84 14.80 -5.46
N PRO A 484 21.98 15.36 -5.92
CA PRO A 484 22.50 16.63 -5.42
C PRO A 484 21.51 17.81 -5.55
N LEU A 485 20.85 17.93 -6.70
CA LEU A 485 19.90 19.00 -7.03
C LEU A 485 18.43 18.59 -6.84
N LEU A 486 18.13 17.72 -5.88
CA LEU A 486 16.80 17.16 -5.64
C LEU A 486 15.72 18.23 -5.45
N ILE A 487 16.07 19.33 -4.76
CA ILE A 487 15.13 20.41 -4.42
C ILE A 487 14.92 21.33 -5.62
N GLU A 488 16.03 21.76 -6.22
CA GLU A 488 16.14 22.69 -7.33
C GLU A 488 15.42 22.15 -8.57
N THR A 489 15.56 20.86 -8.86
CA THR A 489 14.89 20.18 -9.99
C THR A 489 13.43 19.83 -9.71
N GLY A 490 12.93 20.07 -8.49
CA GLY A 490 11.57 19.71 -8.09
C GLY A 490 11.35 18.21 -7.86
N MET A 491 12.37 17.36 -8.00
CA MET A 491 12.25 15.90 -7.84
C MET A 491 11.92 15.46 -6.41
N TRP A 492 12.14 16.32 -5.42
CA TRP A 492 11.61 16.14 -4.06
C TRP A 492 10.07 15.95 -4.01
N LYS A 493 9.36 16.33 -5.08
CA LYS A 493 7.92 16.08 -5.27
C LYS A 493 7.59 14.62 -5.52
N GLN A 494 8.53 13.87 -6.08
CA GLN A 494 8.37 12.49 -6.55
C GLN A 494 8.86 11.44 -5.52
N VAL A 495 9.42 11.88 -4.39
CA VAL A 495 9.91 10.99 -3.32
C VAL A 495 8.99 10.98 -2.10
N GLY A 496 8.95 9.82 -1.44
CA GLY A 496 8.22 9.54 -0.21
C GLY A 496 8.87 10.13 1.03
N LYS A 497 10.18 10.35 1.08
CA LYS A 497 10.85 11.16 2.13
C LYS A 497 12.04 11.93 1.55
N VAL A 498 12.42 13.03 2.19
CA VAL A 498 13.61 13.82 1.85
C VAL A 498 14.56 13.82 3.06
N ILE A 499 15.75 13.27 2.87
CA ILE A 499 16.88 13.37 3.78
C ILE A 499 17.78 14.51 3.28
N VAL A 500 18.07 15.48 4.15
CA VAL A 500 19.03 16.55 3.86
C VAL A 500 20.26 16.34 4.75
N VAL A 501 21.44 16.25 4.13
CA VAL A 501 22.72 16.26 4.83
C VAL A 501 23.13 17.72 5.06
N TYR A 502 23.19 18.10 6.32
CA TYR A 502 23.46 19.46 6.77
C TYR A 502 24.87 19.62 7.33
N VAL A 503 25.43 20.80 7.13
CA VAL A 503 26.68 21.28 7.73
C VAL A 503 26.63 22.80 7.84
N SER A 504 27.34 23.42 8.79
CA SER A 504 27.45 24.88 8.84
C SER A 504 28.14 25.45 7.59
N LYS A 505 27.81 26.69 7.21
CA LYS A 505 28.35 27.34 6.02
C LYS A 505 29.86 27.49 6.09
N GLU A 506 30.39 27.79 7.28
CA GLU A 506 31.81 27.93 7.55
C GLU A 506 32.54 26.61 7.32
N LEU A 507 32.00 25.50 7.85
CA LEU A 507 32.61 24.18 7.69
C LEU A 507 32.44 23.66 6.25
N GLN A 508 31.34 24.00 5.59
CA GLN A 508 31.13 23.73 4.16
C GLN A 508 32.22 24.39 3.30
N MET A 509 32.50 25.67 3.54
CA MET A 509 33.55 26.42 2.85
C MET A 509 34.93 25.83 3.13
N GLN A 510 35.25 25.55 4.40
CA GLN A 510 36.53 24.96 4.79
C GLN A 510 36.76 23.60 4.11
N ARG A 511 35.74 22.73 4.08
CA ARG A 511 35.81 21.43 3.42
C ARG A 511 35.98 21.57 1.91
N LEU A 512 35.26 22.51 1.28
CA LEU A 512 35.35 22.74 -0.16
C LEU A 512 36.74 23.25 -0.56
N MET A 513 37.26 24.25 0.17
CA MET A 513 38.61 24.79 -0.07
C MET A 513 39.68 23.72 0.10
N ARG A 514 39.57 22.85 1.11
CA ARG A 514 40.53 21.76 1.34
C ARG A 514 40.44 20.68 0.26
N ARG A 515 39.23 20.32 -0.18
CA ARG A 515 39.02 19.24 -1.16
C ARG A 515 39.46 19.66 -2.57
N ASP A 516 39.10 20.87 -2.98
CA ASP A 516 39.28 21.33 -4.37
C ASP A 516 40.51 22.24 -4.53
N SER A 517 41.27 22.51 -3.46
CA SER A 517 42.39 23.48 -3.43
C SER A 517 42.01 24.85 -4.01
N SER A 518 40.76 25.26 -3.84
CA SER A 518 40.18 26.46 -4.45
C SER A 518 40.29 27.68 -3.53
N ASP A 519 40.52 28.85 -4.10
CA ASP A 519 40.48 30.12 -3.38
C ASP A 519 39.07 30.40 -2.81
N ARG A 520 39.00 31.19 -1.73
CA ARG A 520 37.78 31.49 -0.98
C ARG A 520 36.69 32.10 -1.88
N VAL A 521 37.06 32.95 -2.82
CA VAL A 521 36.12 33.59 -3.77
C VAL A 521 35.50 32.55 -4.71
N ALA A 522 36.31 31.64 -5.26
CA ALA A 522 35.85 30.57 -6.12
C ALA A 522 34.96 29.56 -5.37
N ALA A 523 35.35 29.20 -4.14
CA ALA A 523 34.55 28.35 -3.26
C ALA A 523 33.19 29.00 -2.93
N GLN A 524 33.18 30.29 -2.60
CA GLN A 524 31.96 31.04 -2.31
C GLN A 524 31.02 31.08 -3.52
N SER A 525 31.55 31.32 -4.72
CA SER A 525 30.78 31.32 -5.97
C SER A 525 30.08 29.97 -6.20
N ARG A 526 30.79 28.85 -6.02
CA ARG A 526 30.22 27.49 -6.14
C ARG A 526 29.17 27.17 -5.08
N VAL A 527 29.33 27.66 -3.86
CA VAL A 527 28.32 27.47 -2.81
C VAL A 527 27.08 28.31 -3.12
N SER A 528 27.24 29.53 -3.65
CA SER A 528 26.14 30.42 -3.99
C SER A 528 25.36 30.03 -5.26
N SER A 529 25.91 29.19 -6.13
CA SER A 529 25.18 28.70 -7.31
C SER A 529 24.11 27.65 -6.97
N GLN A 530 24.15 27.10 -5.75
CA GLN A 530 23.14 26.17 -5.23
C GLN A 530 22.20 26.86 -4.26
N LEU A 531 21.01 26.28 -4.05
CA LEU A 531 20.11 26.76 -3.01
C LEU A 531 20.81 26.67 -1.64
N PRO A 532 20.80 27.73 -0.80
CA PRO A 532 21.44 27.70 0.51
C PRO A 532 21.01 26.49 1.33
N LEU A 533 21.97 25.85 2.01
CA LEU A 533 21.71 24.60 2.73
C LEU A 533 20.65 24.77 3.82
N ALA A 534 20.62 25.93 4.47
CA ALA A 534 19.57 26.32 5.42
C ALA A 534 18.17 26.30 4.79
N SER A 535 18.03 26.80 3.56
CA SER A 535 16.76 26.77 2.82
C SER A 535 16.36 25.35 2.41
N LYS A 536 17.32 24.44 2.18
CA LYS A 536 17.04 23.01 1.91
C LYS A 536 16.39 22.31 3.12
N LEU A 537 16.69 22.74 4.36
CA LEU A 537 16.11 22.18 5.59
C LEU A 537 14.58 22.30 5.62
N GLU A 538 14.00 23.30 4.96
CA GLU A 538 12.55 23.47 4.89
C GLU A 538 11.82 22.35 4.11
N TYR A 539 12.56 21.62 3.29
CA TYR A 539 12.09 20.49 2.50
C TYR A 539 12.40 19.16 3.17
N ALA A 540 13.25 19.15 4.20
CA ALA A 540 13.68 17.96 4.90
C ALA A 540 12.54 17.33 5.69
N ASP A 541 12.38 16.02 5.53
CA ASP A 541 11.65 15.18 6.48
C ASP A 541 12.57 14.67 7.58
N ILE A 542 13.85 14.48 7.24
CA ILE A 542 14.92 13.99 8.11
C ILE A 542 16.16 14.83 7.81
N VAL A 543 16.85 15.27 8.86
CA VAL A 543 18.12 16.00 8.74
C VAL A 543 19.23 15.14 9.34
N ILE A 544 20.35 15.01 8.62
CA ILE A 544 21.58 14.41 9.15
C ILE A 544 22.58 15.54 9.32
N ASP A 545 22.98 15.81 10.55
CA ASP A 545 24.03 16.79 10.84
C ASP A 545 25.40 16.12 10.71
N ASN A 546 26.15 16.49 9.67
CA ASN A 546 27.49 15.98 9.38
C ASN A 546 28.60 16.96 9.79
N SER A 547 28.32 17.80 10.80
CA SER A 547 29.30 18.72 11.39
C SER A 547 30.21 18.05 12.44
N GLY A 548 29.79 16.91 12.99
CA GLY A 548 30.52 16.14 14.01
C GLY A 548 31.54 15.13 13.45
N SER A 549 31.84 14.10 14.25
CA SER A 549 32.73 13.01 13.85
C SER A 549 32.04 12.00 12.93
N MET A 550 32.82 11.18 12.21
CA MET A 550 32.27 10.10 11.38
C MET A 550 31.39 9.13 12.19
N ALA A 551 31.77 8.84 13.43
CA ALA A 551 31.01 7.98 14.32
C ALA A 551 29.65 8.59 14.71
N ASP A 552 29.57 9.91 14.85
CA ASP A 552 28.30 10.60 15.13
C ASP A 552 27.36 10.53 13.92
N THR A 553 27.90 10.67 12.72
CA THR A 553 27.14 10.52 11.47
C THR A 553 26.64 9.08 11.29
N ASP A 554 27.47 8.08 11.57
CA ASP A 554 27.08 6.66 11.47
C ASP A 554 25.97 6.31 12.48
N ARG A 555 26.05 6.79 13.73
CA ARG A 555 24.96 6.62 14.71
C ARG A 555 23.65 7.25 14.23
N GLN A 556 23.70 8.44 13.63
CA GLN A 556 22.52 9.08 13.04
C GLN A 556 21.95 8.24 11.89
N VAL A 557 22.79 7.74 10.99
CA VAL A 557 22.38 6.88 9.87
C VAL A 557 21.73 5.59 10.37
N ALA A 558 22.36 4.89 11.32
CA ALA A 558 21.83 3.67 11.91
C ALA A 558 20.44 3.88 12.53
N SER A 559 20.25 4.97 13.29
CA SER A 559 18.96 5.37 13.85
C SER A 559 17.91 5.62 12.76
N ILE A 560 18.29 6.29 11.67
CA ILE A 560 17.40 6.57 10.54
C ILE A 560 17.00 5.28 9.83
N VAL A 561 17.93 4.35 9.62
CA VAL A 561 17.65 3.05 8.99
C VAL A 561 16.65 2.26 9.82
N GLN A 562 16.84 2.18 11.14
CA GLN A 562 15.88 1.52 12.03
C GLN A 562 14.50 2.19 11.97
N ARG A 563 14.46 3.52 11.96
CA ARG A 563 13.21 4.28 11.85
C ARG A 563 12.49 4.01 10.52
N LEU A 564 13.20 4.05 9.39
CA LEU A 564 12.63 3.78 8.07
C LEU A 564 12.05 2.36 8.01
N ASN A 565 12.78 1.37 8.52
CA ASN A 565 12.33 -0.01 8.59
C ASN A 565 11.06 -0.18 9.47
N LYS A 566 11.00 0.50 10.61
CA LYS A 566 9.84 0.48 11.51
C LYS A 566 8.62 1.15 10.87
N GLU A 567 8.81 2.28 10.18
CA GLU A 567 7.75 3.02 9.51
C GLU A 567 7.17 2.25 8.30
N THR A 568 7.98 1.45 7.59
CA THR A 568 7.47 0.56 6.53
C THR A 568 6.59 -0.56 7.07
N GLY A 569 6.98 -1.16 8.19
CA GLY A 569 6.29 -2.29 8.81
C GLY A 569 5.91 -3.40 7.81
N TRP A 570 4.76 -4.04 8.06
CA TRP A 570 4.21 -5.09 7.21
C TRP A 570 3.59 -4.57 5.90
N THR A 571 3.41 -3.25 5.76
CA THR A 571 2.75 -2.70 4.57
C THR A 571 3.59 -2.80 3.31
N TRP A 572 4.92 -2.81 3.43
CA TRP A 572 5.80 -3.11 2.31
C TRP A 572 5.51 -4.49 1.70
N LEU A 573 5.29 -5.51 2.55
CA LEU A 573 5.03 -6.88 2.11
C LEU A 573 3.72 -6.97 1.32
N VAL A 574 2.66 -6.32 1.82
CA VAL A 574 1.36 -6.26 1.13
C VAL A 574 1.48 -5.56 -0.23
N SER A 575 2.22 -4.46 -0.29
CA SER A 575 2.46 -3.69 -1.52
C SER A 575 3.34 -4.43 -2.53
N TRP A 576 4.20 -5.34 -2.07
CA TRP A 576 5.03 -6.18 -2.92
C TRP A 576 4.27 -7.40 -3.45
N VAL A 577 3.50 -8.09 -2.59
CA VAL A 577 2.71 -9.28 -2.96
C VAL A 577 1.53 -8.93 -3.89
N VAL A 578 0.96 -7.73 -3.75
CA VAL A 578 -0.17 -7.27 -4.58
C VAL A 578 0.22 -5.99 -5.32
N PRO A 579 0.85 -6.08 -6.51
CA PRO A 579 1.37 -4.92 -7.25
C PRO A 579 0.37 -3.77 -7.48
N PRO A 580 -0.92 -4.03 -7.81
CA PRO A 580 -1.91 -2.96 -7.95
C PRO A 580 -2.13 -2.15 -6.66
N VAL A 581 -2.05 -2.81 -5.49
CA VAL A 581 -2.16 -2.16 -4.18
C VAL A 581 -0.92 -1.31 -3.92
N GLY A 582 0.27 -1.81 -4.26
CA GLY A 582 1.51 -1.04 -4.18
C GLY A 582 1.48 0.25 -5.02
N LEU A 583 0.99 0.16 -6.26
CA LEU A 583 0.83 1.32 -7.15
C LEU A 583 -0.23 2.31 -6.64
N ALA A 584 -1.36 1.81 -6.14
CA ALA A 584 -2.42 2.64 -5.56
C ALA A 584 -1.92 3.37 -4.29
N LEU A 585 -1.17 2.68 -3.43
CA LEU A 585 -0.57 3.28 -2.24
C LEU A 585 0.49 4.31 -2.63
N ALA A 586 1.34 4.03 -3.63
CA ALA A 586 2.30 4.99 -4.19
C ALA A 586 1.62 6.27 -4.70
N GLY A 587 0.56 6.12 -5.49
CA GLY A 587 -0.28 7.22 -5.94
C GLY A 587 -0.89 8.00 -4.77
N TRP A 588 -1.42 7.30 -3.76
CA TRP A 588 -1.99 7.91 -2.56
C TRP A 588 -0.96 8.68 -1.75
N CYS A 589 0.25 8.16 -1.57
CA CYS A 589 1.32 8.85 -0.84
C CYS A 589 1.75 10.14 -1.56
N LEU A 590 1.92 10.08 -2.89
CA LEU A 590 2.25 11.25 -3.69
C LEU A 590 1.11 12.29 -3.66
N ALA A 591 -0.14 11.85 -3.80
CA ALA A 591 -1.33 12.71 -3.70
C ALA A 591 -1.46 13.36 -2.32
N TRP A 592 -1.33 12.58 -1.24
CA TRP A 592 -1.35 13.08 0.14
C TRP A 592 -0.24 14.11 0.39
N ARG A 593 0.96 13.86 -0.13
CA ARG A 593 2.06 14.81 -0.08
C ARG A 593 1.74 16.07 -0.86
N ALA A 594 1.23 15.96 -2.07
CA ALA A 594 0.82 17.12 -2.87
C ALA A 594 -0.21 17.98 -2.11
N ILE A 595 -1.21 17.36 -1.47
CA ILE A 595 -2.23 18.05 -0.66
C ILE A 595 -1.61 18.72 0.57
N LYS A 596 -0.82 17.98 1.36
CA LYS A 596 -0.16 18.52 2.57
C LYS A 596 0.80 19.66 2.23
N ARG A 597 1.46 19.59 1.07
CA ARG A 597 2.37 20.61 0.56
C ARG A 597 1.62 21.84 0.06
N SER A 598 0.51 21.67 -0.68
CA SER A 598 -0.37 22.78 -1.11
C SER A 598 -0.85 23.64 0.08
N ARG A 599 -1.14 23.02 1.23
CA ARG A 599 -1.48 23.73 2.47
C ARG A 599 -0.31 24.51 3.08
N LYS A 600 0.95 24.11 2.82
CA LYS A 600 2.17 24.80 3.27
C LYS A 600 2.65 25.87 2.28
N THR A 601 2.48 25.68 0.97
CA THR A 601 2.93 26.64 -0.06
C THR A 601 2.19 27.97 -0.02
N LYS A 602 0.99 28.05 0.57
CA LYS A 602 0.33 29.35 0.87
C LYS A 602 1.16 30.27 1.79
N ARG A 603 2.29 29.82 2.34
CA ARG A 603 3.17 30.56 3.25
C ARG A 603 4.64 30.68 2.79
N ARG A 604 5.00 30.27 1.56
CA ARG A 604 6.42 30.17 1.14
C ARG A 604 6.74 31.02 -0.10
N PRO A 605 7.92 31.68 -0.15
CA PRO A 605 8.39 32.34 -1.37
C PRO A 605 8.69 31.31 -2.47
N ALA A 606 8.49 31.70 -3.72
CA ALA A 606 8.78 30.87 -4.88
C ALA A 606 10.30 30.63 -5.00
N VAL A 607 10.69 29.37 -5.19
CA VAL A 607 12.06 29.05 -5.62
C VAL A 607 12.18 29.50 -7.08
N PRO A 608 13.19 30.30 -7.45
CA PRO A 608 13.45 30.61 -8.85
C PRO A 608 13.64 29.31 -9.62
N ASN A 609 12.77 29.06 -10.60
CA ASN A 609 12.98 28.00 -11.57
C ASN A 609 14.13 28.45 -12.48
N GLU A 610 15.33 27.94 -12.23
CA GLU A 610 16.36 27.67 -13.24
C GLU A 610 17.60 27.13 -12.52
N GLY A 611 17.84 25.83 -12.68
CA GLY A 611 19.01 25.14 -12.14
C GLY A 611 19.38 24.02 -13.08
N ALA A 612 20.23 24.36 -14.06
CA ALA A 612 20.81 23.45 -15.02
C ALA A 612 21.48 22.25 -14.30
N ILE A 613 21.42 21.07 -14.91
CA ILE A 613 22.40 20.03 -14.61
C ILE A 613 23.73 20.54 -15.15
N GLU A 614 24.55 21.15 -14.30
CA GLU A 614 25.98 21.22 -14.57
C GLU A 614 26.53 19.81 -14.33
N LEU A 615 26.70 19.05 -15.42
CA LEU A 615 27.58 17.89 -15.44
C LEU A 615 28.99 18.41 -15.18
N GLN A 616 29.44 18.36 -13.93
CA GLN A 616 30.87 18.42 -13.60
C GLN A 616 31.52 17.05 -13.79
#